data_AF-U6F2Q0-F1
#
_entry.id   AF-U6F2Q0-F1
#
_cell.length_a   1.000
_cell.length_b   1.000
_cell.length_c   1.000
_cell.angle_alpha   90.00
_cell.angle_beta   90.00
_cell.angle_gamma   90.00
#
_symmetry.space_group_name_H-M   'P 1'
#
loop_
_entity.id
_entity.type
_entity.pdbx_description
1 polymer ?
#
loop_
_entity_poly.entity_id
_entity_poly.type
_entity_poly.pdbx_seq_one_letter_code
_entity_poly.pdbx_strand_id
1 'polypeptide(L)'
;MDDNKTQKKTLTTLSLVLMIITTVYGFGNVSVSYRQMTYAGIIWFILAGICFFFPAGLMIAEYGSGFHDAKGGIYSWLAGSIGEKWAFIGTFVWLANWVLWLVSSASRLWISISALIFGKDTTQSWDLFGLRGTPLIGVLAILFMIVSTYLSSRGMTGIKIMSSIGG
;
A
#
# COMPACT_ATOMS: atom_id res chain seq x y z
N MET A 1 39.38 20.74 -14.31
CA MET A 1 39.17 19.57 -13.45
C MET A 1 38.00 19.93 -12.57
N ASP A 2 36.79 19.61 -13.05
CA ASP A 2 35.53 19.99 -12.40
C ASP A 2 35.19 18.99 -11.29
N ASP A 3 35.26 19.45 -10.05
CA ASP A 3 34.81 18.75 -8.86
C ASP A 3 33.29 18.58 -8.89
N ASN A 4 32.83 17.41 -9.34
CA ASN A 4 31.44 16.98 -9.24
C ASN A 4 31.12 16.58 -7.78
N LYS A 5 30.90 17.59 -6.93
CA LYS A 5 30.26 17.39 -5.62
C LYS A 5 28.84 16.90 -5.84
N THR A 6 28.65 15.59 -5.71
CA THR A 6 27.33 14.97 -5.59
C THR A 6 26.62 15.60 -4.39
N GLN A 7 25.79 16.61 -4.66
CA GLN A 7 24.90 17.23 -3.68
C GLN A 7 24.03 16.12 -3.07
N LYS A 8 24.32 15.76 -1.82
CA LYS A 8 23.48 14.89 -1.00
C LYS A 8 22.13 15.60 -0.90
N LYS A 9 21.15 15.23 -1.75
CA LYS A 9 19.80 15.81 -1.72
C LYS A 9 19.19 15.50 -0.36
N THR A 10 19.32 16.42 0.58
CA THR A 10 18.58 16.39 1.84
C THR A 10 17.13 16.69 1.51
N LEU A 11 16.24 15.74 1.82
CA LEU A 11 14.80 15.96 1.66
C LEU A 11 14.35 17.01 2.68
N THR A 12 13.75 18.09 2.21
CA THR A 12 13.14 19.10 3.09
C THR A 12 12.03 18.44 3.92
N THR A 13 11.89 18.81 5.19
CA THR A 13 10.85 18.29 6.10
C THR A 13 9.46 18.33 5.49
N LEU A 14 9.13 19.41 4.78
CA LEU A 14 7.87 19.55 4.07
C LEU A 14 7.70 18.49 2.97
N SER A 15 8.76 18.18 2.22
CA SER A 15 8.74 17.11 1.20
C SER A 15 8.52 15.74 1.84
N LEU A 16 9.08 15.48 3.02
CA LEU A 16 8.86 14.24 3.76
C LEU A 16 7.41 14.13 4.24
N VAL A 17 6.86 15.20 4.82
CA VAL A 17 5.46 15.25 5.26
C VAL A 17 4.51 15.01 4.10
N LEU A 18 4.73 15.66 2.96
CA LEU A 18 3.92 15.45 1.76
C LEU A 18 3.99 14.00 1.28
N MET A 19 5.18 13.40 1.25
CA MET A 19 5.36 12.00 0.82
C MET A 19 4.64 11.00 1.74
N ILE A 20 4.62 11.27 3.05
CA ILE A 20 3.87 10.45 4.02
C ILE A 20 2.36 10.61 3.78
N ILE A 21 1.87 11.84 3.62
CA ILE A 21 0.44 12.11 3.40
C ILE A 21 -0.05 11.43 2.12
N THR A 22 0.68 11.54 1.01
CA THR A 22 0.27 10.91 -0.25
C THR A 22 0.24 9.39 -0.17
N THR A 23 1.16 8.79 0.59
CA THR A 23 1.24 7.33 0.75
C THR A 23 0.18 6.78 1.71
N VAL A 24 -0.18 7.53 2.76
CA VAL A 24 -1.07 7.05 3.83
C VAL A 24 -2.54 7.42 3.58
N TYR A 25 -2.84 8.59 3.01
CA TYR A 25 -4.20 9.15 3.02
C TYR A 25 -5.22 8.37 2.14
N GLY A 26 -4.74 7.55 1.19
CA GLY A 26 -5.53 6.57 0.43
C GLY A 26 -7.00 6.94 0.22
N PHE A 27 -7.29 7.92 -0.64
CA PHE A 27 -8.62 8.53 -0.82
C PHE A 27 -9.80 7.53 -0.90
N GLY A 28 -9.57 6.35 -1.49
CA GLY A 28 -10.58 5.30 -1.60
C GLY A 28 -11.12 4.80 -0.25
N ASN A 29 -10.31 4.81 0.81
CA ASN A 29 -10.73 4.34 2.14
C ASN A 29 -11.79 5.27 2.75
N VAL A 30 -11.67 6.59 2.56
CA VAL A 30 -12.64 7.57 3.09
C VAL A 30 -14.00 7.41 2.41
N SER A 31 -14.03 7.24 1.08
CA SER A 31 -15.27 7.03 0.33
C SER A 31 -15.98 5.73 0.72
N VAL A 32 -15.21 4.65 0.96
CA VAL A 32 -15.77 3.37 1.42
C VAL A 32 -16.33 3.49 2.84
N SER A 33 -15.62 4.14 3.77
CA SER A 33 -16.12 4.38 5.13
C SER A 33 -17.37 5.25 5.15
N TYR A 34 -17.45 6.29 4.31
CA TYR A 34 -18.65 7.11 4.19
C TYR A 34 -19.84 6.32 3.63
N ARG A 35 -19.61 5.42 2.66
CA ARG A 35 -20.68 4.55 2.14
C ARG A 35 -21.21 3.58 3.20
N GLN A 36 -20.35 3.09 4.10
CA GLN A 36 -20.74 2.10 5.11
C GLN A 36 -21.35 2.71 6.38
N MET A 37 -20.77 3.81 6.88
CA MET A 37 -21.13 4.38 8.20
C MET A 37 -21.54 5.87 8.11
N THR A 38 -21.56 6.45 6.90
CA THR A 38 -21.94 7.85 6.63
C THR A 38 -21.24 8.81 7.61
N TYR A 39 -21.99 9.61 8.38
CA TYR A 39 -21.42 10.58 9.31
C TYR A 39 -20.88 9.96 10.59
N ALA A 40 -21.32 8.75 10.97
CA ALA A 40 -20.82 8.06 12.15
C ALA A 40 -19.35 7.65 12.01
N GLY A 41 -18.84 7.55 10.78
CA GLY A 41 -17.42 7.28 10.51
C GLY A 41 -16.48 8.38 11.03
N ILE A 42 -16.94 9.64 11.11
CA ILE A 42 -16.11 10.77 11.56
C ILE A 42 -15.62 10.56 12.99
N ILE A 43 -16.49 10.09 13.88
CA ILE A 43 -16.15 9.83 15.30
C ILE A 43 -15.05 8.76 15.37
N TRP A 44 -15.19 7.69 14.59
CA TRP A 44 -14.20 6.62 14.52
C TRP A 44 -12.86 7.07 13.94
N PHE A 45 -12.86 7.96 12.94
CA PHE A 45 -11.61 8.54 12.42
C PHE A 45 -10.91 9.42 13.46
N ILE A 46 -11.64 10.23 14.22
CA ILE A 46 -11.06 11.06 15.30
C ILE A 46 -10.47 10.16 16.39
N LEU A 47 -11.23 9.14 16.80
CA LEU A 47 -10.79 8.19 17.82
C LEU A 47 -9.55 7.39 17.35
N ALA A 48 -9.55 6.90 16.11
CA ALA A 48 -8.38 6.25 15.52
C ALA A 48 -7.19 7.21 15.40
N GLY A 49 -7.43 8.48 15.08
CA GLY A 49 -6.41 9.51 15.03
C GLY A 49 -5.67 9.66 16.36
N ILE A 50 -6.41 9.82 17.45
CA ILE A 50 -5.86 10.09 18.78
C ILE A 50 -5.34 8.82 19.45
N CYS A 51 -6.11 7.72 19.41
CA CYS A 51 -5.78 6.51 20.16
C CYS A 51 -4.82 5.57 19.41
N PHE A 52 -4.72 5.66 18.08
CA PHE A 52 -3.89 4.75 17.29
C PHE A 52 -2.82 5.49 16.49
N PHE A 53 -3.17 6.45 15.62
CA PHE A 53 -2.20 7.11 14.75
C PHE A 53 -1.21 7.99 15.53
N PHE A 54 -1.68 8.76 16.51
CA PHE A 54 -0.83 9.64 17.31
C PHE A 54 0.24 8.85 18.10
N PRO A 55 -0.10 7.85 18.94
CA PRO A 55 0.91 7.07 19.66
C PRO A 55 1.78 6.22 18.71
N ALA A 56 1.20 5.63 17.66
CA ALA A 56 2.00 4.86 16.69
C ALA A 56 3.02 5.74 15.95
N GLY A 57 2.64 6.97 15.60
CA GLY A 57 3.55 7.95 14.98
C GLY A 57 4.72 8.31 15.90
N LEU A 58 4.46 8.50 17.20
CA LEU A 58 5.51 8.74 18.20
C LEU A 58 6.46 7.54 18.33
N MET A 59 5.91 6.31 18.41
CA MET A 59 6.73 5.10 18.47
C MET A 59 7.62 4.94 17.23
N ILE A 60 7.08 5.15 16.03
CA ILE A 60 7.84 5.05 14.78
C ILE A 60 8.91 6.16 14.71
N ALA A 61 8.63 7.36 15.22
CA ALA A 61 9.62 8.43 15.29
C ALA A 61 10.77 8.10 16.26
N GLU A 62 10.46 7.49 17.41
CA GLU A 62 11.46 7.04 18.38
C GLU A 62 12.31 5.89 17.81
N TYR A 63 11.69 4.87 17.21
CA TYR A 63 12.42 3.79 16.56
C TYR A 63 13.24 4.26 15.34
N GLY A 64 12.69 5.18 14.54
CA GLY A 64 13.38 5.73 13.38
C GLY A 64 14.60 6.57 13.74
N SER A 65 14.58 7.26 14.89
CA SER A 65 15.73 8.04 15.39
C SER A 65 16.73 7.17 16.16
N GLY A 66 16.26 6.23 16.98
CA GLY A 66 17.11 5.32 17.75
C GLY A 66 17.88 4.30 16.91
N PHE A 67 17.33 3.90 15.77
CA PHE A 67 17.95 2.93 14.85
C PHE A 67 18.40 3.58 13.53
N HIS A 68 18.83 4.84 13.55
CA HIS A 68 19.21 5.60 12.34
C HIS A 68 20.33 4.95 11.50
N ASP A 69 21.22 4.17 12.12
CA ASP A 69 22.29 3.43 11.45
C ASP A 69 21.88 2.02 10.96
N ALA A 70 20.71 1.53 11.38
CA ALA A 70 20.24 0.19 11.04
C ALA A 70 19.50 0.18 9.69
N LYS A 71 20.09 -0.48 8.68
CA LYS A 71 19.51 -0.56 7.32
C LYS A 71 18.33 -1.53 7.17
N GLY A 72 17.92 -2.24 8.21
CA GLY A 72 16.88 -3.28 8.13
C GLY A 72 15.45 -2.81 8.40
N GLY A 73 15.22 -1.50 8.53
CA GLY A 73 13.87 -0.92 8.66
C GLY A 73 13.08 -1.52 9.83
N ILE A 74 11.85 -1.95 9.57
CA ILE A 74 10.93 -2.51 10.58
C ILE A 74 11.53 -3.73 11.29
N TYR A 75 12.27 -4.59 10.59
CA TYR A 75 12.91 -5.75 11.20
C TYR A 75 13.98 -5.32 12.21
N SER A 76 14.83 -4.35 11.86
CA SER A 76 15.86 -3.83 12.77
C SER A 76 15.25 -3.16 14.01
N TRP A 77 14.15 -2.42 13.84
CA TRP A 77 13.44 -1.79 14.95
C TRP A 77 12.86 -2.82 15.92
N LEU A 78 12.24 -3.87 15.38
CA LEU A 78 11.67 -4.94 16.18
C LEU A 78 12.76 -5.81 16.84
N ALA A 79 13.85 -6.10 16.13
CA ALA A 79 14.93 -6.95 16.63
C ALA A 79 15.65 -6.29 17.81
N GLY A 80 15.91 -4.98 17.71
CA GLY A 80 16.52 -4.21 18.80
C GLY A 80 15.60 -3.98 20.01
N SER A 81 14.27 -4.11 19.85
CA SER A 81 13.31 -3.79 20.93
C SER A 81 12.74 -5.02 21.63
N ILE A 82 12.45 -6.10 20.88
CA ILE A 82 11.67 -7.26 21.36
C ILE A 82 12.44 -8.58 21.13
N GLY A 83 13.60 -8.53 20.46
CA GLY A 83 14.45 -9.66 20.16
C GLY A 83 14.19 -10.30 18.78
N GLU A 84 15.19 -11.02 18.27
CA GLU A 84 15.24 -11.49 16.87
C GLU A 84 14.09 -12.43 16.49
N LYS A 85 13.65 -13.33 17.40
CA LYS A 85 12.57 -14.29 17.12
C LYS A 85 11.23 -13.58 16.86
N TRP A 86 10.88 -12.62 17.70
CA TRP A 86 9.64 -11.85 17.57
C TRP A 86 9.71 -10.87 16.39
N ALA A 87 10.88 -10.31 16.13
CA ALA A 87 11.11 -9.45 14.97
C ALA A 87 10.92 -10.20 13.64
N PHE A 88 11.39 -11.45 13.56
CA PHE A 88 11.16 -12.29 12.39
C PHE A 88 9.68 -12.56 12.16
N ILE A 89 8.95 -12.96 13.21
CA ILE A 89 7.50 -13.20 13.13
C ILE A 89 6.76 -11.93 12.72
N GLY A 90 7.06 -10.79 13.36
CA GLY A 90 6.41 -9.51 13.04
C GLY A 90 6.66 -9.05 11.61
N THR A 91 7.90 -9.19 11.12
CA THR A 91 8.26 -8.85 9.74
C THR A 91 7.59 -9.80 8.74
N PHE A 92 7.47 -11.09 9.08
CA PHE A 92 6.76 -12.07 8.25
C PHE A 92 5.26 -11.77 8.17
N VAL A 93 4.62 -11.45 9.29
CA VAL A 93 3.20 -11.02 9.32
C VAL A 93 3.01 -9.75 8.50
N TRP A 94 3.93 -8.79 8.61
CA TRP A 94 3.91 -7.57 7.81
C TRP A 94 4.00 -7.86 6.31
N LEU A 95 4.90 -8.76 5.90
CA LEU A 95 5.01 -9.22 4.50
C LEU A 95 3.73 -9.94 4.04
N ALA A 96 3.15 -10.81 4.87
CA ALA A 96 1.91 -11.51 4.55
C ALA A 96 0.74 -10.54 4.36
N ASN A 97 0.64 -9.51 5.20
CA ASN A 97 -0.35 -8.44 5.05
C ASN A 97 -0.17 -7.70 3.71
N TRP A 98 1.07 -7.44 3.29
CA TRP A 98 1.34 -6.85 1.97
C TRP A 98 0.84 -7.72 0.82
N VAL A 99 1.01 -9.05 0.90
CA VAL A 99 0.50 -9.97 -0.12
C VAL A 99 -1.03 -9.94 -0.19
N LEU A 100 -1.71 -9.98 0.97
CA LEU A 100 -3.17 -9.87 1.03
C LEU A 100 -3.66 -8.53 0.46
N TRP A 101 -2.96 -7.45 0.77
CA TRP A 101 -3.25 -6.13 0.25
C TRP A 101 -3.11 -6.08 -1.28
N LEU A 102 -2.04 -6.65 -1.85
CA LEU A 102 -1.84 -6.72 -3.30
C LEU A 102 -2.99 -7.44 -4.01
N VAL A 103 -3.42 -8.59 -3.49
CA VAL A 103 -4.53 -9.37 -4.07
C VAL A 103 -5.85 -8.59 -3.99
N SER A 104 -6.12 -7.95 -2.85
CA SER A 104 -7.32 -7.13 -2.66
C SER A 104 -7.32 -5.89 -3.57
N SER A 105 -6.16 -5.26 -3.76
CA SER A 105 -6.00 -4.11 -4.65
C SER A 105 -6.16 -4.49 -6.11
N ALA A 106 -5.58 -5.60 -6.57
CA ALA A 106 -5.77 -6.11 -7.93
C ALA A 106 -7.25 -6.36 -8.26
N SER A 107 -8.00 -6.93 -7.31
CA SER A 107 -9.44 -7.16 -7.47
C SER A 107 -10.22 -5.85 -7.59
N ARG A 108 -9.85 -4.82 -6.81
CA ARG A 108 -10.46 -3.48 -6.88
C ARG A 108 -10.14 -2.75 -8.19
N LEU A 109 -8.93 -2.90 -8.73
CA LEU A 109 -8.54 -2.31 -10.00
C LEU A 109 -9.48 -2.77 -11.13
N TRP A 110 -9.79 -4.06 -11.19
CA TRP A 110 -10.72 -4.60 -12.20
C TRP A 110 -12.13 -4.04 -12.07
N ILE A 111 -12.63 -3.88 -10.85
CA ILE A 111 -13.95 -3.25 -10.60
C ILE A 111 -13.94 -1.80 -11.07
N SER A 112 -12.88 -1.04 -10.78
CA SER A 112 -12.73 0.35 -11.24
C SER A 112 -12.62 0.47 -12.76
N ILE A 113 -11.88 -0.43 -13.43
CA ILE A 113 -11.78 -0.48 -14.90
C ILE A 113 -13.13 -0.83 -15.53
N SER A 114 -13.85 -1.80 -14.97
CA SER A 114 -15.20 -2.19 -15.43
C SER A 114 -16.18 -1.01 -15.30
N ALA A 115 -16.18 -0.32 -14.17
CA ALA A 115 -17.01 0.86 -13.95
C ALA A 115 -16.65 2.03 -14.91
N LEU A 116 -15.37 2.19 -15.25
CA LEU A 116 -14.89 3.22 -16.18
C LEU A 116 -15.30 2.93 -17.64
N ILE A 117 -15.27 1.67 -18.06
CA ILE A 117 -15.62 1.27 -19.43
C ILE A 117 -17.14 1.21 -19.63
N PHE A 118 -17.89 0.69 -18.66
CA PHE A 118 -19.33 0.40 -18.80
C PHE A 118 -20.25 1.41 -18.11
N GLY A 119 -19.71 2.42 -17.41
CA GLY A 119 -20.47 3.48 -16.73
C GLY A 119 -21.31 3.01 -15.53
N LYS A 120 -21.30 1.71 -15.23
CA LYS A 120 -21.92 1.04 -14.08
C LYS A 120 -21.12 -0.23 -13.78
N ASP A 121 -21.21 -0.71 -12.54
CA ASP A 121 -20.57 -1.98 -12.14
C ASP A 121 -21.27 -3.16 -12.84
N THR A 122 -20.84 -3.47 -14.07
CA THR A 122 -21.32 -4.63 -14.84
C THR A 122 -20.61 -5.92 -14.46
N THR A 123 -19.71 -5.85 -13.48
CA THR A 123 -18.85 -6.98 -13.12
C THR A 123 -19.65 -8.17 -12.55
N GLN A 124 -20.86 -7.92 -12.03
CA GLN A 124 -21.82 -8.96 -11.63
C GLN A 124 -22.61 -9.60 -12.80
N SER A 125 -22.64 -8.96 -13.96
CA SER A 125 -23.37 -9.42 -15.16
C SER A 125 -22.49 -10.12 -16.20
N TRP A 126 -21.17 -10.18 -15.99
CA TRP A 126 -20.28 -10.86 -16.93
C TRP A 126 -20.40 -12.37 -16.75
N ASP A 127 -20.71 -13.05 -17.85
CA ASP A 127 -20.81 -14.50 -17.93
C ASP A 127 -19.75 -14.99 -18.93
N LEU A 128 -18.77 -15.72 -18.43
CA LEU A 128 -17.68 -16.29 -19.22
C LEU A 128 -17.29 -17.61 -18.56
N PHE A 129 -17.35 -18.70 -19.34
CA PHE A 129 -17.06 -20.07 -18.86
C PHE A 129 -17.91 -20.55 -17.67
N GLY A 130 -19.15 -20.06 -17.49
CA GLY A 130 -20.06 -20.50 -16.42
C GLY A 130 -19.73 -19.95 -15.02
N LEU A 131 -18.73 -19.06 -14.93
CA LEU A 131 -18.41 -18.31 -13.72
C LEU A 131 -19.13 -16.96 -13.79
N ARG A 132 -19.99 -16.66 -12.81
CA ARG A 132 -20.81 -15.43 -12.78
C ARG A 132 -20.34 -14.47 -11.70
N GLY A 133 -20.03 -13.24 -12.08
CA GLY A 133 -19.78 -12.17 -11.11
C GLY A 133 -18.43 -12.27 -10.39
N THR A 134 -18.46 -12.29 -9.05
CA THR A 134 -17.29 -12.25 -8.16
C THR A 134 -16.18 -13.29 -8.44
N PRO A 135 -16.49 -14.56 -8.76
CA PRO A 135 -15.47 -15.57 -9.08
C PRO A 135 -14.67 -15.24 -10.35
N LEU A 136 -15.31 -14.61 -11.35
CA LEU A 136 -14.67 -14.21 -12.61
C LEU A 136 -13.63 -13.10 -12.38
N ILE A 137 -13.96 -12.15 -11.50
CA ILE A 137 -13.03 -11.10 -11.03
C ILE A 137 -11.84 -11.72 -10.31
N GLY A 138 -12.08 -12.74 -9.48
CA GLY A 138 -11.02 -13.48 -8.80
C GLY A 138 -10.03 -14.11 -9.79
N VAL A 139 -10.53 -14.76 -10.85
CA VAL A 139 -9.68 -15.34 -11.90
C VAL A 139 -8.90 -14.26 -12.67
N LEU A 140 -9.55 -13.14 -13.02
CA LEU A 140 -8.88 -12.00 -13.68
C LEU A 140 -7.82 -11.34 -12.78
N ALA A 141 -8.07 -11.27 -11.47
CA ALA A 141 -7.11 -10.77 -10.49
C ALA A 141 -5.91 -11.71 -10.37
N ILE A 142 -6.11 -13.03 -10.38
CA ILE A 142 -5.01 -14.02 -10.40
C ILE A 142 -4.17 -13.85 -11.67
N LEU A 143 -4.82 -13.72 -12.83
CA LEU A 143 -4.13 -13.52 -14.11
C LEU A 143 -3.31 -12.22 -14.10
N PHE A 144 -3.90 -11.12 -13.60
CA PHE A 144 -3.20 -9.86 -13.44
C PHE A 144 -2.01 -9.96 -12.48
N MET A 145 -2.15 -10.70 -11.38
CA MET A 145 -1.04 -10.95 -10.44
C MET A 145 0.10 -11.71 -11.13
N ILE A 146 -0.20 -12.75 -11.92
CA ILE A 146 0.82 -13.49 -12.68
C ILE A 146 1.56 -12.56 -13.66
N VAL A 147 0.82 -11.71 -14.39
CA VAL A 147 1.40 -10.73 -15.32
C VAL A 147 2.25 -9.70 -14.59
N SER A 148 1.77 -9.17 -13.46
CA SER A 148 2.49 -8.21 -12.63
C SER A 148 3.77 -8.81 -12.06
N THR A 149 3.71 -10.04 -11.52
CA THR A 149 4.89 -10.78 -11.07
C THR A 149 5.87 -11.01 -12.22
N TYR A 150 5.39 -11.40 -13.40
CA TYR A 150 6.23 -11.59 -14.59
C TYR A 150 6.93 -10.31 -15.06
N LEU A 151 6.20 -9.19 -15.09
CA LEU A 151 6.77 -7.88 -15.41
C LEU A 151 7.83 -7.45 -14.38
N SER A 152 7.55 -7.70 -13.10
CA SER A 152 8.49 -7.41 -12.00
C SER A 152 9.76 -8.26 -12.11
N SER A 153 9.64 -9.53 -12.52
CA SER A 153 10.78 -10.42 -12.77
C SER A 153 11.66 -9.99 -13.95
N ARG A 154 11.17 -9.17 -14.88
CA ARG A 154 11.97 -8.61 -15.99
C ARG A 154 12.73 -7.31 -15.64
N GLY A 155 12.73 -6.90 -14.37
CA GLY A 155 13.57 -5.82 -13.85
C GLY A 155 12.93 -4.42 -13.87
N MET A 156 13.73 -3.41 -13.51
CA MET A 156 13.29 -2.02 -13.23
C MET A 156 12.54 -1.34 -14.40
N THR A 157 12.74 -1.79 -15.64
CA THR A 157 12.07 -1.21 -16.82
C THR A 157 10.56 -1.52 -16.82
N GLY A 158 10.16 -2.70 -16.35
CA GLY A 158 8.73 -3.06 -16.24
C GLY A 158 8.00 -2.24 -15.17
N ILE A 159 8.67 -1.98 -14.04
CA ILE A 159 8.13 -1.17 -12.94
C ILE A 159 7.89 0.28 -13.39
N LYS A 160 8.83 0.86 -14.15
CA LYS A 160 8.68 2.23 -14.70
C LYS A 160 7.50 2.35 -15.66
N ILE A 161 7.28 1.36 -16.52
CA ILE A 161 6.14 1.34 -17.45
C ILE A 161 4.83 1.22 -16.67
N MET A 162 4.77 0.33 -15.67
CA MET A 162 3.56 0.15 -14.87
C MET A 162 3.23 1.39 -14.03
N SER A 163 4.24 2.06 -13.44
CA SER A 163 4.06 3.35 -12.76
C SER A 163 3.64 4.46 -13.72
N SER A 164 4.08 4.47 -14.98
CA SER A 164 3.67 5.50 -15.95
C SER A 164 2.19 5.38 -16.37
N ILE A 165 1.63 4.17 -16.31
CA ILE A 165 0.22 3.89 -16.64
C ILE A 165 -0.67 4.09 -15.39
N GLY A 166 -0.13 3.83 -14.20
CA GLY A 166 -0.84 3.98 -12.93
C GLY A 166 -0.83 5.39 -12.34
N GLY A 167 0.23 6.17 -12.59
CA GLY A 167 0.55 7.39 -11.83
C GLY A 167 1.22 7.06 -10.50
#